data_AF-A0A519YM31-F1
#
_entry.id   AF-A0A519YM31-F1
#
_cell.length_a   1.000
_cell.length_b   1.000
_cell.length_c   1.000
_cell.angle_alpha   90.00
_cell.angle_beta   90.00
_cell.angle_gamma   90.00
#
_symmetry.space_group_name_H-M   'P 1'
#
loop_
_entity.id
_entity.type
_entity.pdbx_description
1 polymer ?
#
loop_
_entity_poly.entity_id
_entity_poly.type
_entity_poly.pdbx_seq_one_letter_code
_entity_poly.pdbx_strand_id
1 'polypeptide(L)' 'MRVHKSYIVSLDHVRLLDGNTLYVQDKLIPVSDTYREALYRVVRGN' A
#
# COMPACT_ATOMS: atom_id res chain seq x y z
N MET A 1 -7.18 2.74 3.45
CA MET A 1 -6.05 2.56 4.37
C MET A 1 -5.02 3.67 4.17
N ARG A 2 -4.46 4.23 5.25
CA ARG A 2 -3.36 5.22 5.15
C ARG A 2 -2.04 4.49 4.92
N VAL A 3 -1.27 4.96 3.95
CA VAL A 3 0.00 4.30 3.52
C VAL A 3 1.20 5.24 3.59
N HIS A 4 0.93 6.53 3.71
CA HIS A 4 1.93 7.58 3.88
C HIS A 4 1.28 8.73 4.67
N LYS A 5 2.09 9.64 5.24
CA LYS A 5 1.57 10.83 5.92
C LYS A 5 0.66 11.69 5.02
N SER A 6 0.88 11.65 3.71
CA SER A 6 0.12 12.44 2.73
C SER A 6 -0.89 11.63 1.89
N TYR A 7 -0.92 10.29 2.02
CA TYR A 7 -1.68 9.44 1.09
C TYR A 7 -2.54 8.40 1.82
N ILE A 8 -3.77 8.27 1.33
CA ILE A 8 -4.74 7.25 1.71
C ILE A 8 -5.15 6.52 0.42
N VAL A 9 -5.21 5.20 0.47
CA VAL A 9 -5.54 4.34 -0.69
C VAL A 9 -6.72 3.43 -0.37
N SER A 10 -7.47 3.04 -1.40
CA SER A 10 -8.47 1.97 -1.29
C SER A 10 -7.78 0.61 -1.34
N LEU A 11 -8.20 -0.33 -0.48
CA LEU A 11 -7.64 -1.68 -0.44
C LEU A 11 -8.11 -2.55 -1.61
N ASP A 12 -9.35 -2.36 -2.08
CA ASP A 12 -9.93 -3.03 -3.26
C ASP A 12 -9.14 -2.81 -4.56
N HIS A 13 -8.31 -1.78 -4.62
CA HIS A 13 -7.57 -1.41 -5.82
C HIS A 13 -6.06 -1.64 -5.69
N VAL A 14 -5.63 -2.26 -4.60
CA VAL A 14 -4.22 -2.64 -4.42
C VAL A 14 -3.94 -3.86 -5.28
N ARG A 15 -3.02 -3.73 -6.24
CA ARG A 15 -2.62 -4.84 -7.12
C ARG A 15 -1.36 -5.55 -6.61
N LEU A 16 -0.36 -4.76 -6.24
CA LEU A 16 0.97 -5.28 -5.89
C LEU A 16 1.64 -4.31 -4.91
N LEU A 17 2.33 -4.88 -3.93
CA LEU A 17 3.30 -4.17 -3.12
C LEU A 17 4.69 -4.69 -3.48
N ASP A 18 5.56 -3.81 -3.98
CA ASP A 18 6.95 -4.13 -4.26
C ASP A 18 7.87 -3.23 -3.41
N GLY A 19 8.53 -3.84 -2.43
CA GLY A 19 9.34 -3.12 -1.43
C GLY A 19 8.56 -2.04 -0.70
N ASN A 20 8.86 -0.78 -1.01
CA ASN A 20 8.23 0.43 -0.44
C ASN A 20 7.27 1.12 -1.42
N THR A 21 6.98 0.51 -2.57
CA THR A 21 6.13 1.10 -3.60
C THR A 21 4.86 0.27 -3.77
N LEU A 22 3.72 0.95 -3.63
CA LEU A 22 2.41 0.37 -3.82
C LEU A 22 1.88 0.68 -5.21
N TYR A 23 1.48 -0.37 -5.92
CA TYR A 23 0.87 -0.29 -7.23
C TYR A 23 -0.65 -0.32 -7.07
N VAL A 24 -1.26 0.84 -7.28
CA VAL A 24 -2.72 1.03 -7.22
C VAL A 24 -3.20 1.43 -8.60
N GLN A 25 -3.87 0.51 -9.29
CA GLN A 25 -4.24 0.66 -10.70
C GLN A 25 -3.02 1.07 -11.57
N ASP A 26 -3.03 2.29 -12.09
CA ASP A 26 -1.99 2.87 -12.95
C ASP A 26 -1.11 3.89 -12.21
N LYS A 27 -1.18 3.90 -10.88
CA LYS A 27 -0.45 4.82 -10.01
C LYS A 27 0.52 4.09 -9.10
N LEU A 28 1.67 4.73 -8.92
CA LEU A 28 2.74 4.32 -8.01
C LEU A 28 2.68 5.22 -6.78
N ILE A 29 2.48 4.63 -5.61
CA ILE A 29 2.38 5.37 -4.35
C ILE A 29 3.49 4.91 -3.40
N PRO A 30 4.37 5.82 -2.95
CA PRO A 30 5.38 5.48 -1.96
C PRO A 30 4.75 5.24 -0.59
N VAL A 31 5.19 4.17 0.07
CA VAL A 31 4.73 3.73 1.38
C VAL A 31 5.84 3.95 2.40
N SER A 32 5.53 4.60 3.52
CA SER A 32 6.49 4.72 4.63
C SER A 32 6.63 3.39 5.35
N ASP A 33 7.83 3.11 5.87
CA ASP A 33 8.10 1.94 6.73
C ASP A 33 7.05 1.73 7.82
N THR A 34 6.60 2.82 8.47
CA THR A 34 5.57 2.79 9.51
C THR A 34 4.28 2.09 9.10
N TYR A 35 3.88 2.20 7.82
CA TYR A 35 2.64 1.62 7.31
C TYR A 35 2.87 0.34 6.51
N ARG A 36 4.13 0.02 6.15
CA ARG A 36 4.47 -1.12 5.29
C ARG A 36 4.00 -2.45 5.88
N GLU A 37 4.32 -2.71 7.15
CA GLU A 37 3.97 -3.98 7.81
C GLU A 37 2.45 -4.18 7.88
N ALA A 38 1.72 -3.12 8.22
CA ALA A 38 0.26 -3.18 8.25
C ALA A 38 -0.31 -3.44 6.86
N LEU A 39 0.23 -2.79 5.82
CA LEU A 39 -0.20 -2.97 4.45
C LEU A 39 0.09 -4.40 3.96
N TYR A 40 1.27 -4.93 4.29
CA TYR A 40 1.70 -6.26 3.91
C TYR A 40 0.76 -7.34 4.45
N ARG A 41 0.30 -7.19 5.72
CA ARG A 41 -0.67 -8.11 6.31
C ARG A 41 -2.02 -8.08 5.61
N VAL A 42 -2.47 -6.91 5.15
CA VAL A 42 -3.75 -6.77 4.45
C VAL A 42 -3.66 -7.35 3.03
N VAL A 43 -2.54 -7.14 2.34
CA VAL A 43 -2.34 -7.64 0.96
C VAL A 43 -2.09 -9.15 0.91
N ARG A 44 -1.35 -9.71 1.88
CA ARG A 44 -1.16 -11.17 1.99
C ARG A 44 -2.30 -11.89 2.72
N GLY A 45 -3.19 -11.16 3.38
CA GLY A 45 -4.19 -11.70 4.29
C GLY A 45 -5.58 -11.84 3.66
N ASN A 46 -5.68 -12.65 2.60
CA ASN A 46 -6.70 -13.69 2.40
C ASN A 46 -6.29 -14.58 1.22
#